data_AF-A0A0B1ZPZ7-F1
#
_entry.id   AF-A0A0B1ZPZ7-F1
#
_cell.length_a   1.000
_cell.length_b   1.000
_cell.length_c   1.000
_cell.angle_alpha   90.00
_cell.angle_beta   90.00
_cell.angle_gamma   90.00
#
_symmetry.space_group_name_H-M   'P 1'
#
loop_
_entity.id
_entity.type
_entity.pdbx_description
1 polymer ?
#
loop_
_entity_poly.entity_id
_entity_poly.type
_entity_poly.pdbx_seq_one_letter_code
_entity_poly.pdbx_strand_id
1 'polypeptide(L)'
;MKRVLAMIAVFGLSALMAAYVGLAPIASPTDSPAARRILSLLDEAAAHAIALGGRNAAIIAFLLLGIVLVLLVALTIGEGPVDRKAAKSRRPDEASPAYAAPGPVWRPEPMSQEDRIASLRRRAIGDSAEAAGPDAGNGPRPVVLIRKPRERDRDWFDDRSWLGGLPRLGEAAWPCDTGGTPLPFAAQIDLAELAAACPESPLPHTGSLAFFLGTGAVVAVPEGHWDFAEPPQNLPPAFDEGGFSLPTKANRLSRHFFPFWPVEPVALDLPEVLRGPGDAAHRQETETVMTDLLAPHAAPRNGPFGAEGSPYLWWHGVNHLADQLHVAIEEAKRPVALRRDSVRQAEEAVAAIEADGGPDDARLEAAREHLAQRQADLAAIEAQRDGIPDMIAALEQFVAGRDPWQQLTAEEYGLIEEFLAELHANCSEVVRYNAPLTLADLAALSLRTMVTDAPEALAAMPDDQLDRINREYRLPIRHQHQMFGPGAGRQSTEHAQAGEILLLQLAYDDMMEWRWGELGMFQFWISPQDAAAGRWENARLLFEEA
;
A
#
# COMPACT_ATOMS: atom_id res chain seq x y z
N MET A 1 22.37 9.79 16.52
CA MET A 1 21.58 9.70 17.77
C MET A 1 21.44 11.05 18.51
N LYS A 2 22.53 11.75 18.87
CA LYS A 2 22.47 13.06 19.57
C LYS A 2 21.62 14.13 18.86
N ARG A 3 21.69 14.19 17.51
CA ARG A 3 20.87 15.10 16.68
C ARG A 3 19.38 14.80 16.80
N VAL A 4 19.01 13.53 16.73
CA VAL A 4 17.61 13.07 16.82
C VAL A 4 17.05 13.35 18.20
N LEU A 5 17.82 13.08 19.27
CA LEU A 5 17.43 13.42 20.64
C LEU A 5 17.24 14.93 20.86
N ALA A 6 18.12 15.77 20.29
CA ALA A 6 17.97 17.23 20.38
C ALA A 6 16.73 17.72 19.63
N MET A 7 16.44 17.19 18.43
CA MET A 7 15.24 17.54 17.67
C MET A 7 13.96 17.10 18.40
N ILE A 8 13.94 15.90 18.97
CA ILE A 8 12.79 15.39 19.75
C ILE A 8 12.56 16.25 21.00
N ALA A 9 13.62 16.64 21.71
CA ALA A 9 13.50 17.48 22.90
C ALA A 9 12.95 18.88 22.58
N VAL A 10 13.42 19.51 21.50
CA VAL A 10 12.94 20.83 21.05
C VAL A 10 11.48 20.75 20.61
N PHE A 11 11.12 19.75 19.81
CA PHE A 11 9.75 19.58 19.34
C PHE A 11 8.78 19.27 20.48
N GLY A 12 9.17 18.37 21.40
CA GLY A 12 8.38 18.00 22.57
C GLY A 12 8.13 19.20 23.50
N LEU A 13 9.15 20.05 23.72
CA LEU A 13 9.00 21.24 24.55
C LEU A 13 8.05 22.27 23.90
N SER A 14 8.15 22.49 22.60
CA SER A 14 7.24 23.40 21.87
C SER A 14 5.79 22.89 21.87
N ALA A 15 5.57 21.58 21.69
CA ALA A 15 4.26 20.97 21.77
C ALA A 15 3.64 21.09 23.18
N LEU A 16 4.45 20.89 24.23
CA LEU A 16 4.03 21.06 25.62
C LEU A 16 3.61 22.51 25.91
N MET A 17 4.36 23.48 25.39
CA MET A 17 4.02 24.91 25.52
C MET A 17 2.73 25.28 24.75
N ALA A 18 2.54 24.74 23.54
CA ALA A 18 1.32 24.94 22.77
C ALA A 18 0.09 24.35 23.49
N ALA A 19 0.22 23.14 24.05
CA ALA A 19 -0.81 22.52 24.87
C ALA A 19 -1.13 23.35 26.13
N TYR A 20 -0.09 23.86 26.80
CA TYR A 20 -0.25 24.73 27.97
C TYR A 20 -1.05 26.00 27.63
N VAL A 21 -0.70 26.70 26.54
CA VAL A 21 -1.42 27.90 26.07
C VAL A 21 -2.87 27.59 25.72
N GLY A 22 -3.16 26.43 25.14
CA GLY A 22 -4.53 25.99 24.84
C GLY A 22 -5.39 25.79 26.09
N LEU A 23 -4.76 25.38 27.20
CA LEU A 23 -5.41 25.13 28.47
C LEU A 23 -5.39 26.34 29.44
N ALA A 24 -4.60 27.37 29.13
CA ALA A 24 -4.43 28.53 30.01
C ALA A 24 -5.68 29.44 30.08
N PRO A 25 -5.99 30.02 31.26
CA PRO A 25 -5.30 29.83 32.54
C PRO A 25 -5.70 28.51 33.21
N ILE A 26 -4.71 27.70 33.61
CA ILE A 26 -4.96 26.48 34.38
C ILE A 26 -4.93 26.86 35.87
N ALA A 27 -6.10 27.10 36.46
CA ALA A 27 -6.22 27.27 37.90
C ALA A 27 -6.09 25.91 38.60
N SER A 28 -4.87 25.38 38.71
CA SER A 28 -4.59 24.23 39.57
C SER A 28 -3.85 24.69 40.83
N PRO A 29 -4.37 24.41 42.03
CA PRO A 29 -3.66 24.70 43.27
C PRO A 29 -2.51 23.69 43.41
N THR A 30 -1.30 24.13 43.08
CA THR A 30 -0.08 23.39 43.44
C THR A 30 0.44 23.88 44.79
N ASP A 31 0.70 22.95 45.71
CA ASP A 31 1.24 23.25 47.05
C ASP A 31 2.73 23.62 47.03
N SER A 32 3.42 23.41 45.89
CA SER A 32 4.83 23.78 45.73
C SER A 32 4.99 25.28 45.39
N PRO A 33 5.66 26.08 46.23
CA PRO A 33 5.92 27.49 45.95
C PRO A 33 6.83 27.69 44.72
N ALA A 34 7.70 26.73 44.41
CA ALA A 34 8.55 26.77 43.22
C ALA A 34 7.74 26.53 41.93
N ALA A 35 6.85 25.53 41.94
CA ALA A 35 5.97 25.26 40.81
C ALA A 35 5.01 26.43 40.55
N ARG A 36 4.48 27.03 41.62
CA ARG A 36 3.60 28.21 41.53
C ARG A 36 4.26 29.40 40.85
N ARG A 37 5.55 29.64 41.13
CA ARG A 37 6.33 30.73 40.50
C ARG A 37 6.58 30.47 39.00
N ILE A 38 6.82 29.23 38.62
CA ILE A 38 7.02 28.86 37.22
C ILE A 38 5.70 28.97 36.44
N LEU A 39 4.61 28.44 37.00
CA LEU A 39 3.28 28.51 36.39
C LEU A 39 2.80 29.96 36.24
N SER A 40 3.04 30.84 37.22
CA SER A 40 2.68 32.25 37.08
C SER A 40 3.39 32.95 35.92
N LEU A 41 4.65 32.60 35.66
CA LEU A 41 5.40 33.15 34.52
C LEU A 41 4.87 32.62 33.19
N LEU A 42 4.51 31.34 33.14
CA LEU A 42 3.91 30.72 31.96
C LEU A 42 2.50 31.26 31.68
N ASP A 43 1.70 31.51 32.72
CA ASP A 43 0.37 32.12 32.59
C ASP A 43 0.46 33.56 32.09
N GLU A 44 1.42 34.35 32.58
CA GLU A 44 1.65 35.73 32.11
C GLU A 44 2.12 35.75 30.65
N ALA A 45 3.04 34.85 30.26
CA ALA A 45 3.49 34.71 28.88
C ALA A 45 2.37 34.23 27.95
N ALA A 46 1.56 33.24 28.37
CA ALA A 46 0.42 32.76 27.61
C ALA A 46 -0.64 33.84 27.44
N ALA A 47 -0.96 34.59 28.51
CA ALA A 47 -1.90 35.71 28.45
C ALA A 47 -1.43 36.79 27.48
N HIS A 48 -0.13 37.11 27.47
CA HIS A 48 0.44 38.09 26.55
C HIS A 48 0.37 37.61 25.08
N ALA A 49 0.70 36.35 24.82
CA ALA A 49 0.62 35.76 23.48
C ALA A 49 -0.83 35.70 22.97
N ILE A 50 -1.78 35.32 23.83
CA ILE A 50 -3.22 35.29 23.51
C ILE A 50 -3.74 36.71 23.22
N ALA A 51 -3.29 37.72 23.97
CA ALA A 51 -3.71 39.10 23.77
C ALA A 51 -3.25 39.69 22.41
N LEU A 52 -2.11 39.23 21.88
CA LEU A 52 -1.56 39.71 20.62
C LEU A 52 -2.26 39.17 19.37
N GLY A 53 -2.72 37.91 19.38
CA GLY A 53 -3.23 37.25 18.17
C GLY A 53 -4.46 36.36 18.36
N GLY A 54 -4.99 36.26 19.58
CA GLY A 54 -5.99 35.26 19.94
C GLY A 54 -5.37 33.89 20.22
N ARG A 55 -6.13 33.03 20.91
CA ARG A 55 -5.64 31.73 21.42
C ARG A 55 -5.15 30.80 20.31
N ASN A 56 -5.89 30.68 19.22
CA ASN A 56 -5.52 29.80 18.11
C ASN A 56 -4.22 30.26 17.43
N ALA A 57 -4.03 31.57 17.25
CA ALA A 57 -2.80 32.11 16.68
C ALA A 57 -1.60 31.90 17.60
N ALA A 58 -1.78 32.02 18.92
CA ALA A 58 -0.73 31.76 19.90
C ALA A 58 -0.28 30.29 19.87
N ILE A 59 -1.22 29.33 19.81
CA ILE A 59 -0.91 27.89 19.70
C ILE A 59 -0.11 27.62 18.42
N ILE A 60 -0.57 28.13 17.26
CA ILE A 60 0.11 27.95 15.98
C ILE A 60 1.52 28.58 16.01
N ALA A 61 1.68 29.75 16.61
CA ALA A 61 2.97 30.43 16.72
C ALA A 61 4.02 29.60 17.50
N PHE A 62 3.63 28.93 18.60
CA PHE A 62 4.54 28.06 19.36
C PHE A 62 4.92 26.79 18.61
N LEU A 63 3.98 26.20 17.84
CA LEU A 63 4.28 25.05 16.99
C LEU A 63 5.23 25.41 15.84
N LEU A 64 4.98 26.55 15.16
CA LEU A 64 5.86 27.06 14.11
C LEU A 64 7.26 27.40 14.65
N LEU A 65 7.35 27.98 15.84
CA LEU A 65 8.62 28.24 16.50
C LEU A 65 9.41 26.94 16.76
N GLY A 66 8.72 25.85 17.16
CA GLY A 66 9.32 24.53 17.31
C GLY A 66 9.91 23.99 16.01
N ILE A 67 9.18 24.12 14.90
CA ILE A 67 9.64 23.69 13.56
C ILE A 67 10.89 24.50 13.14
N VAL A 68 10.87 25.82 13.32
CA VAL A 68 12.00 26.69 12.99
C VAL A 68 13.24 26.34 13.83
N LEU A 69 13.07 26.04 15.12
CA LEU A 69 14.17 25.64 15.99
C LEU A 69 14.74 24.27 15.61
N VAL A 70 13.89 23.30 15.23
CA VAL A 70 14.34 21.99 14.72
C VAL A 70 15.16 22.16 13.44
N LEU A 71 14.72 23.01 12.51
CA LEU A 71 15.46 23.31 11.29
C LEU A 71 16.80 23.99 11.58
N LEU A 72 16.86 24.91 12.54
CA LEU A 72 18.11 25.53 12.99
C LEU A 72 19.07 24.52 13.63
N VAL A 73 18.57 23.56 14.41
CA VAL A 73 19.38 22.46 14.97
C VAL A 73 19.90 21.54 13.86
N ALA A 74 19.08 21.28 12.83
CA ALA A 74 19.50 20.50 11.68
C ALA A 74 20.60 21.20 10.87
N LEU A 75 20.53 22.52 10.72
CA LEU A 75 21.49 23.33 9.94
C LEU A 75 22.80 23.63 10.68
N THR A 76 22.77 23.80 12.00
CA THR A 76 23.95 24.20 12.78
C THR A 76 24.90 23.04 13.09
N ILE A 77 24.45 21.80 12.95
CA ILE A 77 25.26 20.61 13.17
C ILE A 77 25.70 20.05 11.81
N GLY A 78 26.65 20.74 11.19
CA GLY A 78 27.16 20.46 9.83
C GLY A 78 27.64 19.03 9.60
N GLU A 79 27.57 18.60 8.34
CA GLU A 79 28.07 17.32 7.85
C GLU A 79 29.60 17.28 7.94
N GLY A 80 30.13 16.32 8.71
CA GLY A 80 31.54 15.96 8.61
C GLY A 80 31.83 15.26 7.27
N PRO A 81 33.07 15.34 6.76
CA PRO A 81 33.41 14.79 5.45
C PRO A 81 33.18 13.28 5.43
N VAL A 82 32.23 12.83 4.60
CA VAL A 82 31.94 11.41 4.40
C VAL A 82 32.97 10.84 3.43
N ASP A 83 33.93 10.11 3.98
CA ASP A 83 34.96 9.39 3.23
C ASP A 83 34.33 8.15 2.55
N ARG A 84 33.84 8.31 1.32
CA ARG A 84 33.31 7.23 0.47
C ARG A 84 34.47 6.40 -0.08
N LYS A 85 34.87 5.35 0.65
CA LYS A 85 35.65 4.24 0.06
C LYS A 85 34.72 3.23 -0.63
N ALA A 86 35.00 3.03 -1.91
CA ALA A 86 34.31 2.12 -2.81
C ALA A 86 34.32 0.66 -2.33
N ALA A 87 33.14 0.09 -2.13
CA ALA A 87 32.96 -1.34 -1.91
C ALA A 87 33.04 -2.08 -3.25
N LYS A 88 34.08 -2.91 -3.38
CA LYS A 88 34.27 -3.86 -4.49
C LYS A 88 33.16 -4.91 -4.50
N SER A 89 32.68 -5.21 -5.70
CA SER A 89 31.70 -6.25 -6.01
C SER A 89 32.15 -7.62 -5.50
N ARG A 90 31.24 -8.30 -4.80
CA ARG A 90 31.37 -9.70 -4.40
C ARG A 90 30.36 -10.49 -5.23
N ARG A 91 30.87 -11.48 -5.98
CA ARG A 91 30.05 -12.44 -6.76
C ARG A 91 29.19 -13.28 -5.82
N PRO A 92 27.93 -13.58 -6.17
CA PRO A 92 27.14 -14.59 -5.48
C PRO A 92 27.36 -15.95 -6.15
N ASP A 93 28.07 -16.84 -5.47
CA ASP A 93 27.94 -18.29 -5.64
C ASP A 93 27.50 -18.81 -4.28
N GLU A 94 26.21 -19.11 -4.12
CA GLU A 94 25.71 -20.09 -3.16
C GLU A 94 24.24 -20.43 -3.45
N ALA A 95 23.94 -21.71 -3.40
CA ALA A 95 22.73 -22.34 -3.87
C ALA A 95 21.48 -21.80 -3.17
N SER A 96 20.57 -21.24 -3.97
CA SER A 96 19.24 -20.82 -3.52
C SER A 96 18.40 -22.05 -3.14
N PRO A 97 17.64 -22.02 -2.03
CA PRO A 97 16.68 -23.07 -1.72
C PRO A 97 15.69 -23.22 -2.87
N ALA A 98 15.28 -24.46 -3.16
CA ALA A 98 14.35 -24.78 -4.24
C ALA A 98 13.05 -23.98 -4.05
N TYR A 99 12.89 -22.92 -4.84
CA TYR A 99 11.65 -22.16 -4.90
C TYR A 99 10.54 -23.08 -5.39
N ALA A 100 9.41 -23.08 -4.69
CA ALA A 100 8.19 -23.67 -5.20
C ALA A 100 7.89 -23.05 -6.57
N ALA A 101 7.50 -23.89 -7.54
CA ALA A 101 7.00 -23.40 -8.82
C ALA A 101 5.91 -22.35 -8.56
N PRO A 102 5.78 -21.31 -9.42
CA PRO A 102 4.71 -20.33 -9.30
C PRO A 102 3.39 -21.09 -9.05
N GLY A 103 2.68 -20.72 -7.98
CA GLY A 103 1.41 -21.34 -7.64
C GLY A 103 0.49 -21.40 -8.86
N PRO A 104 -0.42 -22.38 -8.93
CA PRO A 104 -1.26 -22.58 -10.11
C PRO A 104 -1.97 -21.27 -10.46
N VAL A 105 -1.59 -20.67 -11.58
CA VAL A 105 -2.44 -19.67 -12.23
C VAL A 105 -3.60 -20.47 -12.78
N TRP A 106 -4.75 -20.37 -12.13
CA TRP A 106 -5.96 -20.94 -12.68
C TRP A 106 -6.18 -20.29 -14.05
N ARG A 107 -6.15 -21.12 -15.10
CA ARG A 107 -6.47 -20.73 -16.46
C ARG A 107 -7.80 -21.39 -16.78
N PRO A 108 -8.79 -20.66 -17.30
CA PRO A 108 -10.01 -21.30 -17.76
C PRO A 108 -9.66 -22.31 -18.86
N GLU A 109 -10.26 -23.50 -18.81
CA GLU A 109 -10.24 -24.40 -19.97
C GLU A 109 -10.88 -23.67 -21.17
N PRO A 110 -10.33 -23.79 -22.39
CA PRO A 110 -10.85 -23.07 -23.54
C PRO A 110 -12.31 -23.44 -23.82
N MET A 111 -13.20 -22.45 -23.83
CA MET A 111 -14.64 -22.63 -24.06
C MET A 111 -14.97 -23.45 -25.32
N SER A 112 -16.12 -24.13 -25.27
CA SER A 112 -16.72 -24.79 -26.42
C SER A 112 -17.03 -23.79 -27.55
N GLN A 113 -17.05 -24.26 -28.80
CA GLN A 113 -17.26 -23.41 -29.98
C GLN A 113 -18.69 -22.82 -30.06
N GLU A 114 -19.66 -23.40 -29.35
CA GLU A 114 -21.07 -22.99 -29.40
C GLU A 114 -21.34 -21.72 -28.57
N ASP A 115 -20.68 -21.55 -27.42
CA ASP A 115 -20.80 -20.36 -26.57
C ASP A 115 -20.22 -19.11 -27.26
N ARG A 116 -19.20 -19.30 -28.10
CA ARG A 116 -18.55 -18.24 -28.91
C ARG A 116 -19.47 -17.64 -29.97
N ILE A 117 -20.45 -18.40 -30.47
CA ILE A 117 -21.36 -17.94 -31.54
C ILE A 117 -22.47 -17.05 -30.97
N ALA A 118 -22.83 -17.24 -29.69
CA ALA A 118 -23.85 -16.44 -29.02
C ALA A 118 -23.38 -15.01 -28.70
N SER A 119 -22.09 -14.81 -28.37
CA SER A 119 -21.53 -13.48 -28.07
C SER A 119 -21.35 -12.61 -29.33
N LEU A 120 -21.03 -13.22 -30.47
CA LEU A 120 -20.85 -12.51 -31.75
C LEU A 120 -22.16 -11.93 -32.33
N ARG A 121 -23.32 -12.51 -32.03
CA ARG A 121 -24.62 -12.00 -32.51
C ARG A 121 -25.05 -10.68 -31.86
N ARG A 122 -24.49 -10.32 -30.70
CA ARG A 122 -24.67 -9.00 -30.07
C ARG A 122 -23.88 -7.88 -30.77
N ARG A 123 -22.98 -8.23 -31.69
CA ARG A 123 -21.94 -7.36 -32.25
C ARG A 123 -22.32 -6.64 -33.56
N ALA A 124 -23.49 -6.93 -34.14
CA ALA A 124 -23.84 -6.48 -35.50
C ALA A 124 -24.67 -5.19 -35.59
N ILE A 125 -24.89 -4.47 -34.49
CA ILE A 125 -25.65 -3.21 -34.49
C ILE A 125 -24.89 -2.18 -33.65
N GLY A 126 -24.11 -1.33 -34.30
CA GLY A 126 -23.35 -0.25 -33.65
C GLY A 126 -22.71 0.62 -34.71
N ASP A 127 -23.36 1.74 -35.00
CA ASP A 127 -23.09 2.71 -36.06
C ASP A 127 -21.70 3.35 -35.98
N SER A 128 -21.13 3.62 -37.16
CA SER A 128 -19.94 4.45 -37.34
C SER A 128 -20.29 5.92 -37.07
N ALA A 129 -19.86 6.44 -35.93
CA ALA A 129 -19.95 7.87 -35.61
C ALA A 129 -18.71 8.62 -36.10
N GLU A 130 -18.97 9.68 -36.88
CA GLU A 130 -18.00 10.63 -37.42
C GLU A 130 -17.39 11.47 -36.27
N ALA A 131 -16.05 11.46 -36.17
CA ALA A 131 -15.31 12.14 -35.11
C ALA A 131 -15.40 13.67 -35.23
N ALA A 132 -15.99 14.32 -34.24
CA ALA A 132 -16.00 15.77 -34.08
C ALA A 132 -14.59 16.27 -33.69
N GLY A 133 -14.14 17.38 -34.29
CA GLY A 133 -12.82 17.95 -34.06
C GLY A 133 -12.61 18.52 -32.65
N PRO A 134 -11.35 18.65 -32.20
CA PRO A 134 -11.03 19.02 -30.82
C PRO A 134 -11.26 20.51 -30.57
N ASP A 135 -12.21 20.83 -29.69
CA ASP A 135 -12.31 22.14 -29.06
C ASP A 135 -11.18 22.23 -28.02
N ALA A 136 -10.17 23.05 -28.30
CA ALA A 136 -8.86 23.05 -27.64
C ALA A 136 -8.84 23.61 -26.19
N GLY A 137 -9.97 23.58 -25.49
CA GLY A 137 -10.13 24.18 -24.16
C GLY A 137 -10.22 23.20 -23.00
N ASN A 138 -10.83 22.03 -23.19
CA ASN A 138 -11.26 21.18 -22.07
C ASN A 138 -10.80 19.74 -22.27
N GLY A 139 -10.02 19.22 -21.33
CA GLY A 139 -9.64 17.80 -21.32
C GLY A 139 -10.87 16.88 -21.24
N PRO A 140 -10.74 15.61 -21.64
CA PRO A 140 -11.81 14.62 -21.56
C PRO A 140 -12.33 14.48 -20.13
N ARG A 141 -13.61 14.09 -19.98
CA ARG A 141 -14.19 13.80 -18.66
C ARG A 141 -13.37 12.72 -17.96
N PRO A 142 -13.19 12.80 -16.63
CA PRO A 142 -12.60 11.70 -15.89
C PRO A 142 -13.47 10.45 -16.03
N VAL A 143 -12.82 9.31 -16.25
CA VAL A 143 -13.44 7.99 -16.34
C VAL A 143 -12.95 7.17 -15.17
N VAL A 144 -13.84 6.78 -14.27
CA VAL A 144 -13.50 5.92 -13.12
C VAL A 144 -13.71 4.46 -13.50
N LEU A 145 -12.76 3.61 -13.10
CA LEU A 145 -12.81 2.17 -13.32
C LEU A 145 -13.46 1.51 -12.10
N ILE A 146 -14.74 1.16 -12.23
CA ILE A 146 -15.49 0.54 -11.14
C ILE A 146 -15.42 -0.98 -11.31
N ARG A 147 -15.04 -1.70 -10.26
CA ARG A 147 -15.07 -3.17 -10.30
C ARG A 147 -16.48 -3.69 -10.57
N LYS A 148 -16.63 -4.67 -11.45
CA LYS A 148 -17.91 -5.36 -11.64
C LYS A 148 -18.23 -6.18 -10.36
N PRO A 149 -19.51 -6.27 -9.96
CA PRO A 149 -19.91 -7.18 -8.87
C PRO A 149 -19.49 -8.61 -9.21
N ARG A 150 -19.14 -9.43 -8.22
CA ARG A 150 -18.79 -10.85 -8.38
C ARG A 150 -20.00 -11.76 -8.26
N GLU A 151 -20.06 -12.76 -9.11
CA GLU A 151 -21.14 -13.73 -9.27
C GLU A 151 -20.52 -15.11 -9.48
N ARG A 152 -21.09 -16.16 -8.88
CA ARG A 152 -20.47 -17.51 -8.91
C ARG A 152 -20.56 -18.19 -10.27
N ASP A 153 -21.62 -17.92 -11.01
CA ASP A 153 -21.95 -18.65 -12.25
C ASP A 153 -21.49 -17.92 -13.52
N ARG A 154 -20.78 -16.80 -13.38
CA ARG A 154 -20.31 -15.98 -14.50
C ARG A 154 -18.84 -16.28 -14.80
N ASP A 155 -18.51 -16.43 -16.08
CA ASP A 155 -17.12 -16.41 -16.53
C ASP A 155 -16.59 -14.97 -16.55
N TRP A 156 -15.66 -14.69 -15.64
CA TRP A 156 -15.02 -13.38 -15.49
C TRP A 156 -13.92 -13.14 -16.51
N PHE A 157 -13.35 -14.21 -17.07
CA PHE A 157 -12.16 -14.11 -17.90
C PHE A 157 -12.48 -13.63 -19.31
N ASP A 158 -13.76 -13.60 -19.70
CA ASP A 158 -14.25 -13.04 -20.96
C ASP A 158 -14.42 -11.52 -20.96
N ASP A 159 -14.23 -10.85 -19.82
CA ASP A 159 -14.28 -9.39 -19.75
C ASP A 159 -13.17 -8.73 -20.58
N ARG A 160 -13.46 -7.53 -21.12
CA ARG A 160 -12.55 -6.80 -22.00
C ARG A 160 -11.68 -5.78 -21.25
N SER A 161 -12.16 -5.28 -20.12
CA SER A 161 -11.42 -4.39 -19.23
C SER A 161 -11.30 -5.00 -17.82
N TRP A 162 -10.08 -5.06 -17.28
CA TRP A 162 -9.82 -5.65 -15.96
C TRP A 162 -8.56 -5.08 -15.31
N LEU A 163 -8.46 -5.31 -14.00
CA LEU A 163 -7.30 -5.05 -13.15
C LEU A 163 -6.63 -6.37 -12.76
N GLY A 164 -5.30 -6.37 -12.63
CA GLY A 164 -4.47 -7.52 -12.24
C GLY A 164 -4.63 -8.77 -13.10
N GLY A 165 -4.23 -9.93 -12.60
CA GLY A 165 -4.24 -11.19 -13.35
C GLY A 165 -3.17 -11.27 -14.44
N LEU A 166 -3.54 -11.81 -15.60
CA LEU A 166 -2.69 -11.89 -16.79
C LEU A 166 -3.18 -10.93 -17.88
N PRO A 167 -2.27 -10.36 -18.69
CA PRO A 167 -2.63 -9.60 -19.88
C PRO A 167 -2.97 -10.52 -21.07
N ARG A 168 -3.70 -9.98 -22.03
CA ARG A 168 -3.87 -10.53 -23.37
C ARG A 168 -3.07 -9.69 -24.35
N LEU A 169 -1.83 -10.09 -24.64
CA LEU A 169 -0.87 -9.28 -25.41
C LEU A 169 -0.89 -9.54 -26.93
N GLY A 170 -1.59 -10.57 -27.39
CA GLY A 170 -1.52 -11.00 -28.78
C GLY A 170 -0.08 -11.33 -29.19
N GLU A 171 0.43 -10.66 -30.22
CA GLU A 171 1.82 -10.84 -30.69
C GLU A 171 2.83 -9.92 -29.97
N ALA A 172 2.37 -9.01 -29.10
CA ALA A 172 3.26 -8.09 -28.40
C ALA A 172 4.11 -8.83 -27.36
N ALA A 173 5.36 -8.42 -27.22
CA ALA A 173 6.26 -8.96 -26.20
C ALA A 173 5.87 -8.47 -24.80
N TRP A 174 6.14 -9.30 -23.79
CA TRP A 174 6.03 -8.88 -22.39
C TRP A 174 7.07 -7.79 -22.08
N PRO A 175 6.67 -6.61 -21.56
CA PRO A 175 7.62 -5.54 -21.28
C PRO A 175 8.64 -5.90 -20.19
N CYS A 176 9.89 -5.49 -20.40
CA CYS A 176 10.97 -5.64 -19.42
C CYS A 176 11.61 -4.29 -19.10
N ASP A 177 12.22 -4.18 -17.92
CA ASP A 177 13.08 -3.07 -17.56
C ASP A 177 14.41 -3.06 -18.36
N THR A 178 15.24 -2.05 -18.13
CA THR A 178 16.57 -1.93 -18.77
C THR A 178 17.54 -3.06 -18.43
N GLY A 179 17.29 -3.82 -17.36
CA GLY A 179 18.04 -5.01 -16.96
C GLY A 179 17.48 -6.31 -17.54
N GLY A 180 16.38 -6.27 -18.30
CA GLY A 180 15.69 -7.44 -18.83
C GLY A 180 14.75 -8.12 -17.82
N THR A 181 14.47 -7.50 -16.68
CA THR A 181 13.49 -8.00 -15.70
C THR A 181 12.08 -7.74 -16.20
N PRO A 182 11.21 -8.76 -16.32
CA PRO A 182 9.82 -8.58 -16.71
C PRO A 182 9.07 -7.67 -15.74
N LEU A 183 8.22 -6.81 -16.28
CA LEU A 183 7.42 -5.89 -15.48
C LEU A 183 6.13 -6.57 -14.99
N PRO A 184 5.68 -6.35 -13.74
CA PRO A 184 4.39 -6.85 -13.25
C PRO A 184 3.21 -6.18 -13.97
N PHE A 185 2.24 -6.99 -14.42
CA PHE A 185 1.03 -6.51 -15.08
C PHE A 185 0.05 -5.90 -14.09
N ALA A 186 -0.56 -4.76 -14.44
CA ALA A 186 -1.42 -3.98 -13.56
C ALA A 186 -2.89 -3.96 -14.01
N ALA A 187 -3.14 -3.70 -15.29
CA ALA A 187 -4.49 -3.56 -15.83
C ALA A 187 -4.47 -3.65 -17.36
N GLN A 188 -5.58 -4.05 -17.96
CA GLN A 188 -5.82 -3.93 -19.39
C GLN A 188 -7.20 -3.35 -19.63
N ILE A 189 -7.26 -2.26 -20.38
CA ILE A 189 -8.49 -1.48 -20.62
C ILE A 189 -8.83 -1.50 -22.10
N ASP A 190 -10.04 -1.94 -22.41
CA ASP A 190 -10.57 -1.96 -23.77
C ASP A 190 -10.97 -0.56 -24.22
N LEU A 191 -10.44 -0.16 -25.37
CA LEU A 191 -10.62 1.19 -25.88
C LEU A 191 -12.00 1.40 -26.51
N ALA A 192 -12.72 0.34 -26.90
CA ALA A 192 -14.09 0.45 -27.38
C ALA A 192 -15.06 0.64 -26.19
N GLU A 193 -14.84 -0.05 -25.07
CA GLU A 193 -15.59 0.20 -23.83
C GLU A 193 -15.34 1.62 -23.29
N LEU A 194 -14.08 2.08 -23.34
CA LEU A 194 -13.72 3.44 -22.94
C LEU A 194 -14.38 4.49 -23.84
N ALA A 195 -14.32 4.33 -25.16
CA ALA A 195 -14.95 5.25 -26.11
C ALA A 195 -16.49 5.24 -25.99
N ALA A 196 -17.09 4.11 -25.63
CA ALA A 196 -18.53 4.04 -25.36
C ALA A 196 -18.92 4.85 -24.10
N ALA A 197 -18.10 4.82 -23.05
CA ALA A 197 -18.32 5.60 -21.83
C ALA A 197 -17.98 7.09 -21.99
N CYS A 198 -16.90 7.39 -22.73
CA CYS A 198 -16.35 8.73 -22.96
C CYS A 198 -16.04 8.91 -24.45
N PRO A 199 -17.04 9.26 -25.28
CA PRO A 199 -16.87 9.43 -26.73
C PRO A 199 -15.88 10.52 -27.14
N GLU A 200 -15.62 11.47 -26.23
CA GLU A 200 -14.62 12.53 -26.40
C GLU A 200 -13.19 12.10 -26.05
N SER A 201 -12.97 10.81 -25.76
CA SER A 201 -11.65 10.27 -25.46
C SER A 201 -10.64 10.61 -26.57
N PRO A 202 -9.43 11.08 -26.23
CA PRO A 202 -8.39 11.36 -27.21
C PRO A 202 -7.65 10.09 -27.68
N LEU A 203 -8.02 8.91 -27.19
CA LEU A 203 -7.38 7.63 -27.50
C LEU A 203 -8.04 6.97 -28.72
N PRO A 204 -7.40 5.98 -29.36
CA PRO A 204 -8.06 5.17 -30.38
C PRO A 204 -9.34 4.52 -29.83
N HIS A 205 -10.32 4.20 -30.69
CA HIS A 205 -11.60 3.61 -30.27
C HIS A 205 -11.63 2.07 -30.38
N THR A 206 -10.52 1.43 -30.73
CA THR A 206 -10.41 -0.03 -30.93
C THR A 206 -9.12 -0.56 -30.32
N GLY A 207 -9.10 -1.86 -30.02
CA GLY A 207 -8.00 -2.50 -29.29
C GLY A 207 -8.07 -2.25 -27.79
N SER A 208 -6.94 -2.42 -27.11
CA SER A 208 -6.83 -2.20 -25.67
C SER A 208 -5.44 -1.66 -25.30
N LEU A 209 -5.31 -1.06 -24.12
CA LEU A 209 -4.03 -0.69 -23.52
C LEU A 209 -3.75 -1.57 -22.31
N ALA A 210 -2.60 -2.22 -22.29
CA ALA A 210 -2.09 -3.01 -21.17
C ALA A 210 -1.01 -2.23 -20.42
N PHE A 211 -1.13 -2.18 -19.09
CA PHE A 211 -0.31 -1.37 -18.20
C PHE A 211 0.56 -2.24 -17.30
N PHE A 212 1.83 -1.87 -17.15
CA PHE A 212 2.82 -2.62 -16.37
C PHE A 212 3.55 -1.71 -15.38
N LEU A 213 3.72 -2.18 -14.14
CA LEU A 213 4.41 -1.48 -13.04
C LEU A 213 5.93 -1.71 -13.05
N GLY A 214 6.63 -1.10 -12.09
CA GLY A 214 8.11 -1.14 -12.02
C GLY A 214 8.69 0.11 -12.66
N THR A 215 9.41 -0.02 -13.78
CA THR A 215 9.87 1.14 -14.56
C THR A 215 8.76 1.78 -15.40
N GLY A 216 7.59 1.13 -15.49
CA GLY A 216 6.46 1.59 -16.28
C GLY A 216 6.53 1.14 -17.73
N ALA A 217 5.43 0.58 -18.24
CA ALA A 217 5.22 0.40 -19.67
C ALA A 217 3.73 0.41 -20.01
N VAL A 218 3.41 0.91 -21.21
CA VAL A 218 2.08 0.84 -21.81
C VAL A 218 2.19 0.14 -23.16
N VAL A 219 1.42 -0.93 -23.34
CA VAL A 219 1.40 -1.73 -24.57
C VAL A 219 0.03 -1.62 -25.21
N ALA A 220 -0.02 -1.13 -26.44
CA ALA A 220 -1.24 -1.22 -27.23
C ALA A 220 -1.38 -2.62 -27.83
N VAL A 221 -2.56 -3.21 -27.60
CA VAL A 221 -2.93 -4.51 -28.14
C VAL A 221 -4.00 -4.29 -29.21
N PRO A 222 -3.79 -4.73 -30.46
CA PRO A 222 -4.77 -4.61 -31.52
C PRO A 222 -6.09 -5.29 -31.17
N GLU A 223 -7.19 -4.83 -31.79
CA GLU A 223 -8.48 -5.50 -31.67
C GLU A 223 -8.37 -6.96 -32.13
N GLY A 224 -8.88 -7.87 -31.31
CA GLY A 224 -8.83 -9.30 -31.58
C GLY A 224 -9.26 -10.11 -30.37
N HIS A 225 -9.47 -11.40 -30.58
CA HIS A 225 -9.58 -12.36 -29.47
C HIS A 225 -8.19 -12.95 -29.26
N TRP A 226 -7.62 -12.67 -28.10
CA TRP A 226 -6.29 -13.09 -27.73
C TRP A 226 -6.38 -13.91 -26.44
N ASP A 227 -5.63 -15.01 -26.38
CA ASP A 227 -5.48 -15.76 -25.14
C ASP A 227 -4.61 -14.98 -24.14
N PHE A 228 -4.66 -15.36 -22.86
CA PHE A 228 -3.76 -14.81 -21.86
C PHE A 228 -2.30 -15.12 -22.23
N ALA A 229 -1.44 -14.12 -22.11
CA ALA A 229 -0.02 -14.28 -22.38
C ALA A 229 0.63 -15.21 -21.35
N GLU A 230 1.54 -16.06 -21.83
CA GLU A 230 2.39 -16.87 -20.96
C GLU A 230 3.30 -15.95 -20.12
N PRO A 231 3.25 -16.03 -18.78
CA PRO A 231 4.10 -15.20 -17.95
C PRO A 231 5.58 -15.61 -18.08
N PRO A 232 6.52 -14.65 -18.18
CA PRO A 232 7.94 -14.95 -18.18
C PRO A 232 8.39 -15.70 -16.91
N GLN A 233 9.31 -16.66 -17.05
CA GLN A 233 9.77 -17.49 -15.92
C GLN A 233 10.45 -16.68 -14.79
N ASN A 234 11.03 -15.53 -15.11
CA ASN A 234 11.71 -14.63 -14.18
C ASN A 234 10.87 -13.41 -13.78
N LEU A 235 9.54 -13.47 -13.95
CA LEU A 235 8.63 -12.41 -13.50
C LEU A 235 8.75 -12.27 -11.96
N PRO A 236 9.13 -11.09 -11.43
CA PRO A 236 9.16 -10.87 -9.99
C PRO A 236 7.75 -10.98 -9.40
N PRO A 237 7.64 -11.27 -8.09
CA PRO A 237 6.35 -11.25 -7.40
C PRO A 237 5.70 -9.86 -7.47
N ALA A 238 4.38 -9.85 -7.70
CA ALA A 238 3.56 -8.66 -7.72
C ALA A 238 3.24 -8.16 -6.30
N PHE A 239 3.06 -9.06 -5.33
CA PHE A 239 2.82 -8.73 -3.93
C PHE A 239 3.14 -9.90 -3.00
N ASP A 240 3.26 -9.62 -1.70
CA ASP A 240 3.16 -10.61 -0.63
C ASP A 240 1.75 -10.56 -0.04
N GLU A 241 1.07 -11.69 0.02
CA GLU A 241 -0.30 -11.78 0.53
C GLU A 241 -0.38 -11.31 1.98
N GLY A 242 -1.22 -10.31 2.25
CA GLY A 242 -1.31 -9.63 3.54
C GLY A 242 -0.15 -8.67 3.86
N GLY A 243 0.87 -8.59 3.00
CA GLY A 243 2.10 -7.81 3.18
C GLY A 243 2.23 -6.64 2.21
N PHE A 244 3.41 -6.53 1.58
CA PHE A 244 3.77 -5.41 0.71
C PHE A 244 3.58 -5.74 -0.77
N SER A 245 3.21 -4.75 -1.56
CA SER A 245 3.23 -4.86 -3.01
C SER A 245 4.66 -4.71 -3.55
N LEU A 246 4.95 -5.38 -4.67
CA LEU A 246 6.23 -5.40 -5.39
C LEU A 246 7.44 -5.76 -4.50
N PRO A 247 7.40 -6.90 -3.78
CA PRO A 247 8.48 -7.26 -2.88
C PRO A 247 9.77 -7.54 -3.66
N THR A 248 10.89 -7.02 -3.15
CA THR A 248 12.21 -7.17 -3.80
C THR A 248 12.73 -8.61 -3.80
N LYS A 249 12.17 -9.48 -2.96
CA LYS A 249 12.53 -10.89 -2.83
C LYS A 249 11.28 -11.72 -2.64
N ALA A 250 11.17 -12.80 -3.41
CA ALA A 250 10.11 -13.77 -3.21
C ALA A 250 10.29 -14.52 -1.88
N ASN A 251 9.18 -14.72 -1.18
CA ASN A 251 9.04 -15.52 0.03
C ASN A 251 7.77 -16.39 -0.08
N ARG A 252 7.34 -17.02 1.01
CA ARG A 252 6.18 -17.94 1.04
C ARG A 252 4.84 -17.25 0.75
N LEU A 253 4.75 -15.95 1.07
CA LEU A 253 3.55 -15.12 0.86
C LEU A 253 3.50 -14.52 -0.54
N SER A 254 4.60 -14.61 -1.31
CA SER A 254 4.70 -13.96 -2.60
C SER A 254 3.74 -14.56 -3.64
N ARG A 255 3.14 -13.67 -4.42
CA ARG A 255 2.25 -13.97 -5.56
C ARG A 255 2.72 -13.19 -6.78
N HIS A 256 2.72 -13.82 -7.95
CA HIS A 256 3.29 -13.23 -9.18
C HIS A 256 2.33 -12.33 -9.96
N PHE A 257 1.04 -12.38 -9.64
CA PHE A 257 0.00 -11.61 -10.32
C PHE A 257 -0.87 -10.96 -9.27
N PHE A 258 -1.19 -9.68 -9.44
CA PHE A 258 -2.26 -9.06 -8.66
C PHE A 258 -3.58 -9.82 -8.89
N PRO A 259 -4.53 -9.74 -7.96
CA PRO A 259 -5.88 -10.25 -8.15
C PRO A 259 -6.48 -9.87 -9.50
N PHE A 260 -7.08 -10.81 -10.23
CA PHE A 260 -7.80 -10.48 -11.47
C PHE A 260 -9.19 -9.95 -11.13
N TRP A 261 -9.57 -8.73 -11.54
CA TRP A 261 -10.93 -8.21 -11.33
C TRP A 261 -11.43 -7.39 -12.52
N PRO A 262 -12.53 -7.80 -13.18
CA PRO A 262 -13.12 -7.02 -14.25
C PRO A 262 -13.66 -5.66 -13.80
N VAL A 263 -13.52 -4.66 -14.66
CA VAL A 263 -13.99 -3.30 -14.41
C VAL A 263 -14.92 -2.81 -15.51
N GLU A 264 -15.75 -1.84 -15.17
CA GLU A 264 -16.51 -1.04 -16.12
C GLU A 264 -16.04 0.42 -16.07
N PRO A 265 -15.77 1.06 -17.22
CA PRO A 265 -15.46 2.48 -17.29
C PRO A 265 -16.73 3.31 -17.11
N VAL A 266 -16.71 4.25 -16.16
CA VAL A 266 -17.81 5.20 -15.91
C VAL A 266 -17.29 6.63 -16.04
N ALA A 267 -17.73 7.33 -17.09
CA ALA A 267 -17.43 8.74 -17.26
C ALA A 267 -18.23 9.58 -16.26
N LEU A 268 -17.55 10.48 -15.56
CA LEU A 268 -18.19 11.40 -14.62
C LEU A 268 -18.40 12.76 -15.26
N ASP A 269 -19.59 13.33 -15.10
CA ASP A 269 -19.94 14.68 -15.56
C ASP A 269 -19.40 15.76 -14.61
N LEU A 270 -18.09 15.69 -14.34
CA LEU A 270 -17.39 16.67 -13.52
C LEU A 270 -17.50 18.06 -14.19
N PRO A 271 -17.87 19.13 -13.47
CA PRO A 271 -17.92 20.48 -14.03
C PRO A 271 -16.59 20.89 -14.65
N GLU A 272 -16.61 21.58 -15.79
CA GLU A 272 -15.40 21.94 -16.55
C GLU A 272 -14.37 22.68 -15.71
N VAL A 273 -14.83 23.57 -14.82
CA VAL A 273 -13.96 24.32 -13.91
C VAL A 273 -13.13 23.39 -13.01
N LEU A 274 -13.64 22.20 -12.67
CA LEU A 274 -13.00 21.20 -11.82
C LEU A 274 -12.20 20.14 -12.60
N ARG A 275 -12.20 20.17 -13.95
CA ARG A 275 -11.44 19.21 -14.77
C ARG A 275 -9.96 19.57 -14.90
N GLY A 276 -9.61 20.82 -14.61
CA GLY A 276 -8.27 21.34 -14.74
C GLY A 276 -7.41 21.14 -13.48
N PRO A 277 -6.11 21.46 -13.58
CA PRO A 277 -5.26 21.55 -12.40
C PRO A 277 -5.71 22.71 -11.50
N GLY A 278 -5.62 22.52 -10.19
CA GLY A 278 -5.89 23.58 -9.22
C GLY A 278 -5.11 23.45 -7.93
N ASP A 279 -5.34 24.38 -7.00
CA ASP A 279 -4.71 24.37 -5.69
C ASP A 279 -5.27 23.27 -4.77
N ALA A 280 -4.84 23.25 -3.50
CA ALA A 280 -5.32 22.24 -2.55
C ALA A 280 -6.84 22.31 -2.30
N ALA A 281 -7.42 23.52 -2.26
CA ALA A 281 -8.86 23.69 -2.04
C ALA A 281 -9.65 23.18 -3.26
N HIS A 282 -9.16 23.49 -4.46
CA HIS A 282 -9.71 22.99 -5.71
C HIS A 282 -9.68 21.45 -5.81
N ARG A 283 -8.56 20.83 -5.41
CA ARG A 283 -8.44 19.37 -5.37
C ARG A 283 -9.44 18.73 -4.40
N GLN A 284 -9.59 19.31 -3.21
CA GLN A 284 -10.57 18.83 -2.23
C GLN A 284 -12.01 18.97 -2.73
N GLU A 285 -12.33 20.09 -3.38
CA GLU A 285 -13.64 20.30 -4.01
C GLU A 285 -13.88 19.26 -5.13
N THR A 286 -12.87 19.04 -5.97
CA THR A 286 -12.92 18.03 -7.05
C THR A 286 -13.17 16.63 -6.50
N GLU A 287 -12.44 16.20 -5.47
CA GLU A 287 -12.62 14.89 -4.83
C GLU A 287 -14.02 14.75 -4.22
N THR A 288 -14.55 15.81 -3.62
CA THR A 288 -15.91 15.82 -3.04
C THR A 288 -16.96 15.63 -4.14
N VAL A 289 -16.88 16.44 -5.21
CA VAL A 289 -17.83 16.37 -6.32
C VAL A 289 -17.74 15.04 -7.06
N MET A 290 -16.53 14.50 -7.29
CA MET A 290 -16.36 13.17 -7.88
C MET A 290 -16.98 12.08 -7.00
N THR A 291 -16.84 12.17 -5.68
CA THR A 291 -17.45 11.22 -4.74
C THR A 291 -18.98 11.25 -4.83
N ASP A 292 -19.59 12.43 -4.89
CA ASP A 292 -21.04 12.59 -5.04
C ASP A 292 -21.55 12.03 -6.39
N LEU A 293 -20.79 12.27 -7.47
CA LEU A 293 -21.10 11.74 -8.81
C LEU A 293 -20.96 10.22 -8.89
N LEU A 294 -20.10 9.61 -8.06
CA LEU A 294 -19.90 8.16 -8.03
C LEU A 294 -20.92 7.40 -7.19
N ALA A 295 -21.49 8.04 -6.17
CA ALA A 295 -22.41 7.41 -5.23
C ALA A 295 -23.58 6.62 -5.86
N PRO A 296 -24.16 7.04 -7.01
CA PRO A 296 -25.19 6.25 -7.71
C PRO A 296 -24.66 4.94 -8.34
N HIS A 297 -23.36 4.84 -8.61
CA HIS A 297 -22.75 3.70 -9.30
C HIS A 297 -22.15 2.68 -8.32
N ALA A 298 -21.50 3.16 -7.26
CA ALA A 298 -20.91 2.33 -6.22
C ALA A 298 -20.74 3.13 -4.92
N ALA A 299 -20.78 2.43 -3.78
CA ALA A 299 -20.60 3.06 -2.48
C ALA A 299 -19.15 3.57 -2.33
N PRO A 300 -18.94 4.86 -1.97
CA PRO A 300 -17.63 5.36 -1.63
C PRO A 300 -17.04 4.63 -0.43
N ARG A 301 -15.72 4.44 -0.45
CA ARG A 301 -15.03 3.62 0.54
C ARG A 301 -14.09 4.46 1.40
N ASN A 302 -14.33 4.40 2.71
CA ASN A 302 -13.64 5.22 3.71
C ASN A 302 -12.56 4.45 4.50
N GLY A 303 -12.41 3.15 4.29
CA GLY A 303 -11.47 2.34 5.06
C GLY A 303 -11.16 0.98 4.44
N PRO A 304 -10.16 0.28 4.99
CA PRO A 304 -9.74 -1.03 4.52
C PRO A 304 -10.83 -2.08 4.74
N PHE A 305 -10.67 -3.22 4.07
CA PHE A 305 -11.59 -4.33 4.07
C PHE A 305 -11.35 -5.09 5.37
N GLY A 306 -12.32 -4.97 6.25
CA GLY A 306 -12.35 -5.66 7.53
C GLY A 306 -13.46 -6.69 7.59
N ALA A 307 -13.19 -7.75 8.34
CA ALA A 307 -14.16 -8.79 8.68
C ALA A 307 -14.62 -8.65 10.15
N GLU A 308 -14.68 -7.42 10.70
CA GLU A 308 -15.13 -7.21 12.06
C GLU A 308 -16.54 -7.75 12.26
N GLY A 309 -16.72 -8.57 13.29
CA GLY A 309 -18.00 -9.22 13.59
C GLY A 309 -18.36 -10.41 12.70
N SER A 310 -17.50 -10.78 11.74
CA SER A 310 -17.67 -12.03 11.00
C SER A 310 -17.44 -13.22 11.94
N PRO A 311 -18.40 -14.15 12.09
CA PRO A 311 -18.19 -15.36 12.88
C PRO A 311 -17.40 -16.42 12.11
N TYR A 312 -16.99 -16.13 10.88
CA TYR A 312 -16.39 -17.08 9.97
C TYR A 312 -14.87 -16.97 9.98
N LEU A 313 -14.21 -18.11 10.14
CA LEU A 313 -12.79 -18.29 9.89
C LEU A 313 -12.60 -19.58 9.11
N TRP A 314 -11.65 -19.59 8.18
CA TRP A 314 -11.36 -20.72 7.31
C TRP A 314 -9.94 -21.21 7.52
N TRP A 315 -9.69 -22.47 7.20
CA TRP A 315 -8.36 -23.07 7.29
C TRP A 315 -7.34 -22.33 6.43
N HIS A 316 -7.76 -21.67 5.36
CA HIS A 316 -6.93 -20.77 4.56
C HIS A 316 -6.21 -19.72 5.41
N GLY A 317 -6.92 -18.99 6.27
CA GLY A 317 -6.32 -17.98 7.14
C GLY A 317 -5.31 -18.60 8.12
N VAL A 318 -5.58 -19.81 8.62
CA VAL A 318 -4.68 -20.51 9.55
C VAL A 318 -3.43 -21.05 8.83
N ASN A 319 -3.58 -21.56 7.61
CA ASN A 319 -2.45 -21.93 6.74
C ASN A 319 -1.56 -20.72 6.48
N HIS A 320 -2.19 -19.59 6.14
CA HIS A 320 -1.50 -18.34 5.88
C HIS A 320 -0.75 -17.81 7.11
N LEU A 321 -1.32 -17.97 8.32
CA LEU A 321 -0.64 -17.64 9.58
C LEU A 321 0.68 -18.40 9.75
N ALA A 322 0.74 -19.68 9.38
CA ALA A 322 1.98 -20.45 9.45
C ALA A 322 3.06 -19.87 8.51
N ASP A 323 2.69 -19.49 7.29
CA ASP A 323 3.62 -18.85 6.36
C ASP A 323 4.07 -17.47 6.84
N GLN A 324 3.18 -16.69 7.45
CA GLN A 324 3.52 -15.41 8.08
C GLN A 324 4.52 -15.56 9.23
N LEU A 325 4.41 -16.61 10.04
CA LEU A 325 5.38 -16.89 11.10
C LEU A 325 6.75 -17.29 10.54
N HIS A 326 6.81 -18.05 9.45
CA HIS A 326 8.07 -18.32 8.76
C HIS A 326 8.74 -17.03 8.26
N VAL A 327 7.96 -16.13 7.65
CA VAL A 327 8.46 -14.81 7.22
C VAL A 327 8.91 -13.98 8.42
N ALA A 328 8.16 -14.00 9.53
CA ALA A 328 8.52 -13.29 10.76
C ALA A 328 9.90 -13.70 11.29
N ILE A 329 10.21 -15.00 11.35
CA ILE A 329 11.52 -15.50 11.79
C ILE A 329 12.65 -15.03 10.87
N GLU A 330 12.41 -15.06 9.56
CA GLU A 330 13.39 -14.64 8.56
C GLU A 330 13.68 -13.14 8.68
N GLU A 331 12.65 -12.31 8.76
CA GLU A 331 12.77 -10.86 8.89
C GLU A 331 13.35 -10.45 10.26
N ALA A 332 13.14 -11.24 11.32
CA ALA A 332 13.70 -11.00 12.65
C ALA A 332 15.23 -11.05 12.71
N LYS A 333 15.90 -11.65 11.70
CA LYS A 333 17.37 -11.67 11.62
C LYS A 333 17.96 -10.26 11.66
N ARG A 334 17.32 -9.30 10.99
CA ARG A 334 17.79 -7.90 10.93
C ARG A 334 17.71 -7.17 12.28
N PRO A 335 16.55 -7.08 12.98
CA PRO A 335 16.48 -6.42 14.28
C PRO A 335 17.33 -7.11 15.35
N VAL A 336 17.48 -8.44 15.30
CA VAL A 336 18.42 -9.16 16.19
C VAL A 336 19.87 -8.74 15.90
N ALA A 337 20.30 -8.69 14.64
CA ALA A 337 21.64 -8.25 14.27
C ALA A 337 21.92 -6.80 14.72
N LEU A 338 20.95 -5.90 14.55
CA LEU A 338 21.06 -4.51 15.02
C LEU A 338 21.22 -4.41 16.54
N ARG A 339 20.50 -5.24 17.32
CA ARG A 339 20.65 -5.30 18.78
C ARG A 339 22.00 -5.87 19.20
N ARG A 340 22.50 -6.91 18.52
CA ARG A 340 23.87 -7.44 18.73
C ARG A 340 24.94 -6.38 18.48
N ASP A 341 24.81 -5.65 17.38
CA ASP A 341 25.72 -4.53 17.08
C ASP A 341 25.64 -3.42 18.13
N SER A 342 24.44 -3.13 18.64
CA SER A 342 24.26 -2.16 19.73
C SER A 342 24.88 -2.62 21.05
N VAL A 343 24.85 -3.92 21.37
CA VAL A 343 25.53 -4.48 22.55
C VAL A 343 27.03 -4.33 22.40
N ARG A 344 27.60 -4.72 21.25
CA ARG A 344 29.04 -4.56 20.97
C ARG A 344 29.51 -3.11 21.11
N GLN A 345 28.74 -2.14 20.60
CA GLN A 345 29.05 -0.72 20.75
C GLN A 345 29.03 -0.26 22.21
N ALA A 346 28.10 -0.78 23.03
CA ALA A 346 28.04 -0.47 24.45
C ALA A 346 29.22 -1.09 25.22
N GLU A 347 29.64 -2.31 24.87
CA GLU A 347 30.85 -2.95 25.41
C GLU A 347 32.11 -2.14 25.11
N GLU A 348 32.28 -1.70 23.85
CA GLU A 348 33.38 -0.82 23.45
C GLU A 348 33.38 0.51 24.22
N ALA A 349 32.20 1.08 24.48
CA ALA A 349 32.05 2.32 25.24
C ALA A 349 32.43 2.15 26.73
N VAL A 350 32.00 1.05 27.35
CA VAL A 350 32.40 0.71 28.73
C VAL A 350 33.92 0.54 28.81
N ALA A 351 34.52 -0.23 27.89
CA ALA A 351 35.96 -0.46 27.85
C ALA A 351 36.76 0.84 27.66
N ALA A 352 36.27 1.77 26.84
CA ALA A 352 36.91 3.08 26.66
C ALA A 352 36.88 3.94 27.95
N ILE A 353 35.76 3.95 28.68
CA ILE A 353 35.64 4.69 29.96
C ILE A 353 36.56 4.07 31.03
N GLU A 354 36.66 2.74 31.08
CA GLU A 354 37.56 2.04 32.00
C GLU A 354 39.03 2.36 31.73
N ALA A 355 39.42 2.50 30.46
CA ALA A 355 40.78 2.84 30.06
C ALA A 355 41.20 4.27 30.44
N ASP A 356 40.27 5.22 30.47
CA ASP A 356 40.54 6.64 30.78
C ASP A 356 40.77 6.90 32.29
N GLY A 357 40.38 5.97 33.17
CA GLY A 357 40.85 5.88 34.56
C GLY A 357 40.21 6.86 35.57
N GLY A 358 39.26 6.35 36.35
CA GLY A 358 38.77 6.96 37.60
C GLY A 358 37.92 5.94 38.39
N PRO A 359 38.31 5.52 39.62
CA PRO A 359 37.65 4.43 40.35
C PRO A 359 36.24 4.75 40.87
N ASP A 360 35.77 5.99 40.69
CA ASP A 360 34.49 6.49 41.19
C ASP A 360 33.76 7.30 40.09
N ASP A 361 33.89 6.85 38.83
CA ASP A 361 33.28 7.54 37.70
C ASP A 361 31.81 7.11 37.53
N ALA A 362 30.88 7.97 37.95
CA ALA A 362 29.44 7.78 37.72
C ALA A 362 29.10 7.50 36.25
N ARG A 363 29.95 7.91 35.30
CA ARG A 363 29.81 7.60 33.88
C ARG A 363 30.03 6.12 33.58
N LEU A 364 30.93 5.45 34.30
CA LEU A 364 31.19 4.02 34.12
C LEU A 364 29.97 3.21 34.59
N GLU A 365 29.41 3.55 35.75
CA GLU A 365 28.21 2.88 36.25
C GLU A 365 27.01 3.09 35.31
N ALA A 366 26.78 4.32 34.83
CA ALA A 366 25.74 4.58 33.83
C ALA A 366 25.96 3.82 32.51
N ALA A 367 27.22 3.67 32.07
CA ALA A 367 27.55 2.90 30.87
C ALA A 367 27.33 1.39 31.06
N ARG A 368 27.65 0.85 32.24
CA ARG A 368 27.38 -0.55 32.61
C ARG A 368 25.88 -0.83 32.70
N GLU A 369 25.10 0.07 33.29
CA GLU A 369 23.64 -0.04 33.31
C GLU A 369 23.06 -0.03 31.89
N HIS A 370 23.55 0.87 31.03
CA HIS A 370 23.13 0.91 29.62
C HIS A 370 23.49 -0.38 28.87
N LEU A 371 24.70 -0.92 29.06
CA LEU A 371 25.11 -2.20 28.50
C LEU A 371 24.21 -3.34 29.00
N ALA A 372 23.94 -3.42 30.30
CA ALA A 372 23.07 -4.44 30.88
C ALA A 372 21.65 -4.40 30.29
N GLN A 373 21.09 -3.19 30.11
CA GLN A 373 19.80 -3.03 29.44
C GLN A 373 19.85 -3.54 27.99
N ARG A 374 20.89 -3.20 27.22
CA ARG A 374 21.03 -3.67 25.83
C ARG A 374 21.18 -5.18 25.73
N GLN A 375 21.90 -5.79 26.67
CA GLN A 375 22.06 -7.25 26.76
C GLN A 375 20.72 -7.92 27.09
N ALA A 376 19.94 -7.35 28.03
CA ALA A 376 18.60 -7.84 28.34
C ALA A 376 17.66 -7.73 27.13
N ASP A 377 17.67 -6.60 26.41
CA ASP A 377 16.87 -6.41 25.20
C ASP A 377 17.22 -7.41 24.09
N LEU A 378 18.52 -7.71 23.92
CA LEU A 378 18.99 -8.71 22.97
C LEU A 378 18.55 -10.12 23.36
N ALA A 379 18.80 -10.51 24.61
CA ALA A 379 18.41 -11.83 25.12
C ALA A 379 16.89 -12.04 25.02
N ALA A 380 16.10 -11.00 25.29
CA ALA A 380 14.65 -11.04 25.15
C ALA A 380 14.24 -11.34 23.69
N ILE A 381 14.71 -10.58 22.69
CA ILE A 381 14.32 -10.84 21.30
C ILE A 381 14.84 -12.19 20.77
N GLU A 382 16.02 -12.64 21.22
CA GLU A 382 16.56 -13.95 20.85
C GLU A 382 15.68 -15.06 21.40
N ALA A 383 15.26 -14.98 22.67
CA ALA A 383 14.34 -15.93 23.27
C ALA A 383 12.97 -15.97 22.55
N GLN A 384 12.43 -14.80 22.17
CA GLN A 384 11.20 -14.76 21.37
C GLN A 384 11.39 -15.48 20.02
N ARG A 385 12.45 -15.15 19.29
CA ARG A 385 12.74 -15.73 17.97
C ARG A 385 12.96 -17.25 18.05
N ASP A 386 13.64 -17.72 19.08
CA ASP A 386 13.98 -19.13 19.25
C ASP A 386 12.75 -19.99 19.66
N GLY A 387 11.69 -19.39 20.21
CA GLY A 387 10.43 -20.08 20.53
C GLY A 387 9.48 -20.28 19.35
N ILE A 388 9.54 -19.43 18.32
CA ILE A 388 8.59 -19.47 17.19
C ILE A 388 8.69 -20.78 16.36
N PRO A 389 9.86 -21.40 16.11
CA PRO A 389 9.93 -22.67 15.37
C PRO A 389 9.03 -23.77 15.93
N ASP A 390 8.96 -23.91 17.25
CA ASP A 390 8.10 -24.91 17.90
C ASP A 390 6.62 -24.56 17.71
N MET A 391 6.26 -23.28 17.78
CA MET A 391 4.90 -22.80 17.50
C MET A 391 4.50 -23.06 16.05
N ILE A 392 5.42 -22.84 15.09
CA ILE A 392 5.19 -23.14 13.68
C ILE A 392 4.96 -24.63 13.48
N ALA A 393 5.82 -25.48 14.05
CA ALA A 393 5.68 -26.93 13.91
C ALA A 393 4.33 -27.43 14.46
N ALA A 394 3.89 -26.89 15.59
CA ALA A 394 2.58 -27.19 16.16
C ALA A 394 1.44 -26.73 15.24
N LEU A 395 1.53 -25.51 14.67
CA LEU A 395 0.52 -24.97 13.76
C LEU A 395 0.48 -25.75 12.44
N GLU A 396 1.63 -26.09 11.86
CA GLU A 396 1.74 -26.91 10.64
C GLU A 396 1.12 -28.30 10.85
N GLN A 397 1.35 -28.93 12.01
CA GLN A 397 0.69 -30.18 12.36
C GLN A 397 -0.83 -30.01 12.51
N PHE A 398 -1.29 -28.87 13.05
CA PHE A 398 -2.70 -28.58 13.25
C PHE A 398 -3.45 -28.38 11.92
N VAL A 399 -2.81 -27.77 10.92
CA VAL A 399 -3.42 -27.53 9.59
C VAL A 399 -3.25 -28.68 8.60
N ALA A 400 -2.37 -29.65 8.88
CA ALA A 400 -2.04 -30.72 7.96
C ALA A 400 -3.29 -31.50 7.49
N GLY A 401 -3.49 -31.54 6.16
CA GLY A 401 -4.58 -32.29 5.53
C GLY A 401 -5.96 -31.63 5.59
N ARG A 402 -6.05 -30.38 6.06
CA ARG A 402 -7.30 -29.59 6.08
C ARG A 402 -7.53 -28.92 4.72
N ASP A 403 -8.79 -28.90 4.28
CA ASP A 403 -9.20 -28.13 3.11
C ASP A 403 -9.16 -26.62 3.45
N PRO A 404 -8.38 -25.79 2.74
CA PRO A 404 -8.28 -24.35 3.01
C PRO A 404 -9.64 -23.64 3.06
N TRP A 405 -10.62 -24.10 2.29
CA TRP A 405 -11.92 -23.44 2.17
C TRP A 405 -12.98 -23.99 3.11
N GLN A 406 -12.63 -24.99 3.92
CA GLN A 406 -13.46 -25.45 5.02
C GLN A 406 -13.45 -24.42 6.17
N GLN A 407 -14.63 -24.11 6.71
CA GLN A 407 -14.76 -23.28 7.91
C GLN A 407 -14.28 -24.03 9.16
N LEU A 408 -13.66 -23.29 10.09
CA LEU A 408 -13.30 -23.80 11.40
C LEU A 408 -14.56 -24.11 12.22
N THR A 409 -14.49 -25.16 13.03
CA THR A 409 -15.46 -25.39 14.10
C THR A 409 -15.27 -24.37 15.23
N ALA A 410 -16.26 -24.23 16.10
CA ALA A 410 -16.17 -23.31 17.24
C ALA A 410 -15.01 -23.65 18.21
N GLU A 411 -14.71 -24.94 18.37
CA GLU A 411 -13.56 -25.39 19.18
C GLU A 411 -12.23 -24.99 18.51
N GLU A 412 -12.09 -25.26 17.21
CA GLU A 412 -10.89 -24.88 16.44
C GLU A 412 -10.70 -23.36 16.40
N TYR A 413 -11.78 -22.59 16.29
CA TYR A 413 -11.75 -21.14 16.37
C TYR A 413 -11.16 -20.66 17.70
N GLY A 414 -11.65 -21.20 18.83
CA GLY A 414 -11.13 -20.87 20.17
C GLY A 414 -9.65 -21.21 20.33
N LEU A 415 -9.20 -22.34 19.77
CA LEU A 415 -7.77 -22.71 19.79
C LEU A 415 -6.90 -21.70 19.03
N ILE A 416 -7.36 -21.20 17.88
CA ILE A 416 -6.59 -20.18 17.14
C ILE A 416 -6.61 -18.82 17.85
N GLU A 417 -7.71 -18.48 18.54
CA GLU A 417 -7.77 -17.29 19.39
C GLU A 417 -6.71 -17.34 20.51
N GLU A 418 -6.67 -18.44 21.24
CA GLU A 418 -5.70 -18.68 22.30
C GLU A 418 -4.26 -18.69 21.76
N PHE A 419 -4.04 -19.32 20.59
CA PHE A 419 -2.75 -19.32 19.93
C PHE A 419 -2.26 -17.91 19.57
N LEU A 420 -3.12 -17.07 18.98
CA LEU A 420 -2.74 -15.68 18.65
C LEU A 420 -2.47 -14.86 19.91
N ALA A 421 -3.26 -15.04 20.97
CA ALA A 421 -3.03 -14.37 22.24
C ALA A 421 -1.65 -14.73 22.83
N GLU A 422 -1.32 -16.02 22.85
CA GLU A 422 -0.02 -16.52 23.32
C GLU A 422 1.14 -16.02 22.45
N LEU A 423 0.95 -16.04 21.13
CA LEU A 423 1.93 -15.53 20.16
C LEU A 423 2.26 -14.07 20.41
N HIS A 424 1.26 -13.20 20.60
CA HIS A 424 1.49 -11.79 20.86
C HIS A 424 2.01 -11.52 22.27
N ALA A 425 1.58 -12.30 23.27
CA ALA A 425 2.09 -12.18 24.63
C ALA A 425 3.59 -12.47 24.71
N ASN A 426 4.05 -13.51 24.00
CA ASN A 426 5.43 -14.00 24.13
C ASN A 426 6.36 -13.56 23.01
N CYS A 427 5.85 -13.32 21.80
CA CYS A 427 6.66 -13.11 20.59
C CYS A 427 6.37 -11.78 19.87
N SER A 428 5.69 -10.83 20.54
CA SER A 428 5.24 -9.56 19.93
C SER A 428 6.33 -8.81 19.15
N GLU A 429 7.55 -8.71 19.66
CA GLU A 429 8.61 -7.94 18.98
C GLU A 429 9.03 -8.58 17.65
N VAL A 430 8.97 -9.91 17.57
CA VAL A 430 9.32 -10.66 16.35
C VAL A 430 8.19 -10.64 15.33
N VAL A 431 6.94 -10.78 15.79
CA VAL A 431 5.79 -10.96 14.88
C VAL A 431 5.05 -9.67 14.55
N ARG A 432 5.37 -8.56 15.21
CA ARG A 432 4.67 -7.26 15.14
C ARG A 432 4.21 -6.81 13.75
N TYR A 433 5.04 -7.08 12.73
CA TYR A 433 4.83 -6.60 11.36
C TYR A 433 4.37 -7.68 10.38
N ASN A 434 4.31 -8.94 10.82
CA ASN A 434 4.12 -10.09 9.94
C ASN A 434 2.92 -10.95 10.34
N ALA A 435 2.54 -10.98 11.62
CA ALA A 435 1.38 -11.73 12.09
C ALA A 435 0.13 -10.85 12.21
N PRO A 436 -1.07 -11.41 11.97
CA PRO A 436 -2.34 -10.74 12.21
C PRO A 436 -2.48 -10.40 13.69
N LEU A 437 -3.16 -9.29 13.99
CA LEU A 437 -3.44 -8.89 15.36
C LEU A 437 -4.69 -9.59 15.90
N THR A 438 -5.62 -9.92 15.00
CA THR A 438 -6.94 -10.45 15.35
C THR A 438 -7.37 -11.57 14.41
N LEU A 439 -8.36 -12.37 14.84
CA LEU A 439 -9.00 -13.35 13.96
C LEU A 439 -9.76 -12.69 12.80
N ALA A 440 -10.23 -11.45 12.97
CA ALA A 440 -10.85 -10.68 11.90
C ALA A 440 -9.86 -10.38 10.76
N ASP A 441 -8.57 -10.21 11.06
CA ASP A 441 -7.54 -10.01 10.03
C ASP A 441 -7.38 -11.27 9.16
N LEU A 442 -7.39 -12.46 9.79
CA LEU A 442 -7.32 -13.75 9.09
C LEU A 442 -8.58 -14.05 8.26
N ALA A 443 -9.75 -13.72 8.82
CA ALA A 443 -11.01 -13.83 8.12
C ALA A 443 -11.06 -12.88 6.91
N ALA A 444 -10.61 -11.63 7.08
CA ALA A 444 -10.53 -10.65 6.00
C ALA A 444 -9.59 -11.12 4.88
N LEU A 445 -8.43 -11.68 5.24
CA LEU A 445 -7.51 -12.26 4.27
C LEU A 445 -8.14 -13.41 3.48
N SER A 446 -8.83 -14.32 4.15
CA SER A 446 -9.51 -15.45 3.50
C SER A 446 -10.62 -14.96 2.55
N LEU A 447 -11.43 -13.99 2.98
CA LEU A 447 -12.51 -13.44 2.16
C LEU A 447 -11.98 -12.71 0.92
N ARG A 448 -10.91 -11.90 1.04
CA ARG A 448 -10.28 -11.25 -0.12
C ARG A 448 -9.79 -12.27 -1.14
N THR A 449 -9.16 -13.34 -0.66
CA THR A 449 -8.66 -14.42 -1.52
C THR A 449 -9.81 -15.14 -2.19
N MET A 450 -10.85 -15.54 -1.45
CA MET A 450 -12.03 -16.19 -2.03
C MET A 450 -12.70 -15.39 -3.14
N VAL A 451 -12.77 -14.06 -3.02
CA VAL A 451 -13.44 -13.23 -4.04
C VAL A 451 -12.58 -12.96 -5.28
N THR A 452 -11.29 -13.30 -5.23
CA THR A 452 -10.33 -12.99 -6.31
C THR A 452 -9.60 -14.18 -6.90
N ASP A 453 -9.63 -15.33 -6.23
CA ASP A 453 -8.94 -16.55 -6.61
C ASP A 453 -9.87 -17.49 -7.42
N ALA A 454 -9.57 -18.78 -7.43
CA ALA A 454 -10.26 -19.81 -8.19
C ALA A 454 -11.76 -19.93 -7.85
N PRO A 455 -12.60 -20.41 -8.79
CA PRO A 455 -14.05 -20.57 -8.59
C PRO A 455 -14.42 -21.39 -7.35
N GLU A 456 -13.60 -22.37 -6.96
CA GLU A 456 -13.81 -23.18 -5.76
C GLU A 456 -13.73 -22.34 -4.47
N ALA A 457 -12.82 -21.37 -4.43
CA ALA A 457 -12.69 -20.45 -3.30
C ALA A 457 -13.91 -19.53 -3.20
N LEU A 458 -14.36 -18.97 -4.33
CA LEU A 458 -15.58 -18.15 -4.40
C LEU A 458 -16.84 -18.96 -4.03
N ALA A 459 -16.89 -20.25 -4.38
CA ALA A 459 -17.98 -21.14 -4.01
C ALA A 459 -18.10 -21.35 -2.49
N ALA A 460 -16.98 -21.28 -1.75
CA ALA A 460 -16.96 -21.40 -0.30
C ALA A 460 -17.30 -20.09 0.45
N MET A 461 -17.35 -18.95 -0.25
CA MET A 461 -17.70 -17.66 0.34
C MET A 461 -19.17 -17.63 0.79
N PRO A 462 -19.50 -17.16 2.00
CA PRO A 462 -20.89 -16.93 2.43
C PRO A 462 -21.59 -15.86 1.58
N ASP A 463 -22.89 -16.07 1.29
CA ASP A 463 -23.69 -15.17 0.45
C ASP A 463 -23.73 -13.73 1.00
N ASP A 464 -23.90 -13.58 2.31
CA ASP A 464 -23.96 -12.27 2.97
C ASP A 464 -22.64 -11.50 2.84
N GLN A 465 -21.50 -12.20 2.84
CA GLN A 465 -20.19 -11.60 2.65
C GLN A 465 -19.96 -11.22 1.19
N LEU A 466 -20.37 -12.06 0.23
CA LEU A 466 -20.30 -11.73 -1.20
C LEU A 466 -21.17 -10.51 -1.52
N ASP A 467 -22.41 -10.48 -1.01
CA ASP A 467 -23.33 -9.35 -1.16
C ASP A 467 -22.76 -8.07 -0.55
N ARG A 468 -22.11 -8.17 0.62
CA ARG A 468 -21.42 -7.03 1.25
C ARG A 468 -20.27 -6.54 0.39
N ILE A 469 -19.40 -7.42 -0.10
CA ILE A 469 -18.28 -7.06 -0.97
C ILE A 469 -18.78 -6.34 -2.22
N ASN A 470 -19.80 -6.89 -2.88
CA ASN A 470 -20.40 -6.33 -4.07
C ASN A 470 -21.09 -4.98 -3.82
N ARG A 471 -21.60 -4.74 -2.62
CA ARG A 471 -22.24 -3.47 -2.28
C ARG A 471 -21.24 -2.38 -1.89
N GLU A 472 -20.23 -2.73 -1.09
CA GLU A 472 -19.42 -1.76 -0.34
C GLU A 472 -17.97 -1.62 -0.85
N TYR A 473 -17.47 -2.61 -1.60
CA TYR A 473 -16.04 -2.73 -1.89
C TYR A 473 -15.71 -2.72 -3.39
N ARG A 474 -16.60 -2.15 -4.22
CA ARG A 474 -16.37 -2.02 -5.67
C ARG A 474 -15.39 -0.89 -6.04
N LEU A 475 -15.16 0.05 -5.15
CA LEU A 475 -14.22 1.16 -5.31
C LEU A 475 -12.97 0.99 -4.42
N PRO A 476 -11.82 1.56 -4.82
CA PRO A 476 -10.64 1.72 -3.96
C PRO A 476 -10.89 2.67 -2.79
N ILE A 477 -9.91 2.75 -1.87
CA ILE A 477 -10.01 3.60 -0.68
C ILE A 477 -9.59 5.03 -1.05
N ARG A 478 -10.45 6.00 -0.73
CA ARG A 478 -10.20 7.45 -0.87
C ARG A 478 -10.01 7.94 -2.33
N HIS A 479 -8.93 7.57 -3.00
CA HIS A 479 -8.65 7.94 -4.39
C HIS A 479 -9.11 6.85 -5.35
N GLN A 480 -9.55 7.24 -6.56
CA GLN A 480 -10.15 6.32 -7.52
C GLN A 480 -9.13 5.77 -8.52
N HIS A 481 -9.38 4.54 -9.00
CA HIS A 481 -8.74 4.06 -10.23
C HIS A 481 -9.42 4.79 -11.39
N GLN A 482 -8.66 5.54 -12.18
CA GLN A 482 -9.27 6.39 -13.20
C GLN A 482 -8.38 6.56 -14.43
N MET A 483 -9.01 6.89 -15.54
CA MET A 483 -8.39 7.44 -16.74
C MET A 483 -8.87 8.89 -16.89
N PHE A 484 -8.03 9.77 -17.42
CA PHE A 484 -8.33 11.18 -17.64
C PHE A 484 -8.63 11.99 -16.36
N GLY A 485 -8.90 13.28 -16.55
CA GLY A 485 -9.11 14.24 -15.47
C GLY A 485 -7.81 14.69 -14.78
N PRO A 486 -7.92 15.39 -13.63
CA PRO A 486 -6.79 16.07 -13.01
C PRO A 486 -5.79 15.15 -12.29
N GLY A 487 -6.14 13.87 -12.05
CA GLY A 487 -5.39 12.96 -11.18
C GLY A 487 -5.41 13.41 -9.71
N ALA A 488 -5.04 12.51 -8.78
CA ALA A 488 -4.88 12.84 -7.37
C ALA A 488 -3.42 13.17 -7.03
N GLY A 489 -3.18 13.96 -5.99
CA GLY A 489 -1.82 14.38 -5.59
C GLY A 489 -1.31 15.67 -6.24
N ARG A 490 -0.10 16.09 -5.86
CA ARG A 490 0.56 17.33 -6.28
C ARG A 490 1.25 17.19 -7.63
N GLN A 491 1.96 16.09 -7.87
CA GLN A 491 2.65 15.90 -9.16
C GLN A 491 1.66 15.93 -10.33
N SER A 492 0.48 15.32 -10.16
CA SER A 492 -0.63 15.36 -11.14
C SER A 492 -0.98 16.76 -11.61
N THR A 493 -0.90 17.75 -10.70
CA THR A 493 -1.18 19.14 -11.04
C THR A 493 -0.15 19.69 -12.03
N GLU A 494 1.12 19.33 -11.89
CA GLU A 494 2.20 19.76 -12.80
C GLU A 494 2.03 19.14 -14.19
N HIS A 495 1.66 17.85 -14.26
CA HIS A 495 1.42 17.15 -15.52
C HIS A 495 0.16 17.66 -16.24
N ALA A 496 -0.92 17.85 -15.49
CA ALA A 496 -2.13 18.47 -16.02
C ALA A 496 -1.87 19.91 -16.50
N GLN A 497 -1.04 20.70 -15.80
CA GLN A 497 -0.59 22.03 -16.26
C GLN A 497 0.25 21.96 -17.53
N ALA A 498 1.03 20.89 -17.70
CA ALA A 498 1.78 20.63 -18.94
C ALA A 498 0.88 20.12 -20.10
N GLY A 499 -0.42 19.91 -19.85
CA GLY A 499 -1.38 19.42 -20.85
C GLY A 499 -1.20 17.94 -21.19
N GLU A 500 -0.57 17.17 -20.31
CA GLU A 500 -0.45 15.72 -20.49
C GLU A 500 -1.76 15.00 -20.19
N ILE A 501 -1.93 13.83 -20.80
CA ILE A 501 -3.09 12.96 -20.63
C ILE A 501 -2.77 11.94 -19.53
N LEU A 502 -3.58 11.91 -18.47
CA LEU A 502 -3.59 10.81 -17.51
C LEU A 502 -4.18 9.57 -18.20
N LEU A 503 -3.33 8.62 -18.58
CA LEU A 503 -3.76 7.36 -19.18
C LEU A 503 -4.40 6.44 -18.13
N LEU A 504 -3.79 6.31 -16.97
CA LEU A 504 -4.31 5.45 -15.90
C LEU A 504 -3.73 5.88 -14.55
N GLN A 505 -4.58 5.97 -13.54
CA GLN A 505 -4.24 6.07 -12.13
C GLN A 505 -4.68 4.79 -11.42
N LEU A 506 -3.79 4.23 -10.61
CA LEU A 506 -4.02 3.07 -9.75
C LEU A 506 -3.81 3.50 -8.29
N ALA A 507 -4.90 3.70 -7.58
CA ALA A 507 -4.91 4.12 -6.19
C ALA A 507 -4.63 2.95 -5.22
N TYR A 508 -4.53 3.26 -3.93
CA TYR A 508 -4.49 2.25 -2.88
C TYR A 508 -5.78 1.41 -2.89
N ASP A 509 -5.62 0.10 -2.98
CA ASP A 509 -6.74 -0.85 -3.05
C ASP A 509 -6.33 -2.21 -2.50
N ASP A 510 -6.63 -2.44 -1.22
CA ASP A 510 -6.35 -3.70 -0.53
C ASP A 510 -7.09 -4.91 -1.10
N MET A 511 -8.23 -4.73 -1.76
CA MET A 511 -8.95 -5.80 -2.47
C MET A 511 -8.22 -6.23 -3.76
N MET A 512 -7.29 -5.40 -4.26
CA MET A 512 -6.36 -5.72 -5.35
C MET A 512 -4.93 -5.99 -4.85
N GLU A 513 -4.74 -6.07 -3.52
CA GLU A 513 -3.43 -6.15 -2.87
C GLU A 513 -2.45 -5.05 -3.35
N TRP A 514 -3.02 -3.90 -3.70
CA TRP A 514 -2.37 -2.64 -4.06
C TRP A 514 -2.21 -1.77 -2.83
N ARG A 515 -1.34 -2.24 -1.93
CA ARG A 515 -1.05 -1.60 -0.65
C ARG A 515 0.16 -0.69 -0.79
N TRP A 516 -0.03 0.37 -1.56
CA TRP A 516 0.98 1.37 -1.83
C TRP A 516 1.25 2.21 -0.58
N GLY A 517 2.28 1.90 0.21
CA GLY A 517 2.82 2.77 1.27
C GLY A 517 1.80 3.66 1.98
N GLU A 518 2.08 4.96 2.10
CA GLU A 518 1.22 5.99 2.71
C GLU A 518 -0.04 6.32 1.86
N LEU A 519 -0.83 5.30 1.50
CA LEU A 519 -1.98 5.42 0.58
C LEU A 519 -1.61 5.99 -0.80
N GLY A 520 -0.38 5.76 -1.24
CA GLY A 520 0.13 6.29 -2.50
C GLY A 520 -0.60 5.74 -3.73
N MET A 521 -0.16 6.17 -4.91
CA MET A 521 -0.77 5.77 -6.18
C MET A 521 0.24 5.78 -7.32
N PHE A 522 0.01 4.92 -8.30
CA PHE A 522 0.72 4.93 -9.57
C PHE A 522 -0.07 5.67 -10.62
N GLN A 523 0.63 6.43 -11.48
CA GLN A 523 0.01 7.16 -12.58
C GLN A 523 0.80 7.06 -13.87
N PHE A 524 0.11 6.75 -14.96
CA PHE A 524 0.63 6.72 -16.31
C PHE A 524 0.24 8.00 -17.03
N TRP A 525 1.22 8.78 -17.49
CA TRP A 525 1.01 10.03 -18.22
C TRP A 525 1.62 9.95 -19.62
N ILE A 526 1.00 10.59 -20.60
CA ILE A 526 1.51 10.68 -21.98
C ILE A 526 1.22 12.06 -22.57
N SER A 527 2.08 12.53 -23.48
CA SER A 527 1.78 13.75 -24.23
C SER A 527 0.62 13.51 -25.23
N PRO A 528 -0.21 14.52 -25.53
CA PRO A 528 -1.25 14.39 -26.56
C PRO A 528 -0.68 14.00 -27.93
N GLN A 529 0.51 14.50 -28.29
CA GLN A 529 1.14 14.21 -29.58
C GLN A 529 1.65 12.76 -29.66
N ASP A 530 2.08 12.16 -28.55
CA ASP A 530 2.49 10.76 -28.49
C ASP A 530 1.28 9.83 -28.51
N ALA A 531 0.23 10.14 -27.74
CA ALA A 531 -1.02 9.38 -27.74
C ALA A 531 -1.65 9.35 -29.14
N ALA A 532 -1.78 10.50 -29.80
CA ALA A 532 -2.34 10.60 -31.15
C ALA A 532 -1.52 9.85 -32.20
N ALA A 533 -0.21 9.71 -31.98
CA ALA A 533 0.67 8.97 -32.87
C ALA A 533 0.86 7.49 -32.48
N GLY A 534 0.21 7.03 -31.40
CA GLY A 534 0.35 5.67 -30.89
C GLY A 534 1.75 5.33 -30.37
N ARG A 535 2.51 6.33 -29.89
CA ARG A 535 3.85 6.15 -29.31
C ARG A 535 3.76 5.85 -27.81
N TRP A 536 3.19 4.70 -27.48
CA TRP A 536 2.90 4.29 -26.09
C TRP A 536 4.17 4.05 -25.27
N GLU A 537 5.31 3.81 -25.91
CA GLU A 537 6.64 3.73 -25.29
C GLU A 537 7.09 5.05 -24.64
N ASN A 538 6.47 6.18 -25.00
CA ASN A 538 6.73 7.49 -24.39
C ASN A 538 5.86 7.75 -23.16
N ALA A 539 4.97 6.83 -22.78
CA ALA A 539 4.21 6.94 -21.54
C ALA A 539 5.14 6.84 -20.32
N ARG A 540 4.89 7.67 -19.32
CA ARG A 540 5.70 7.77 -18.10
C ARG A 540 4.91 7.27 -16.91
N LEU A 541 5.52 6.40 -16.10
CA LEU A 541 4.99 5.97 -14.81
C LEU A 541 5.55 6.84 -13.70
N LEU A 542 4.67 7.36 -12.85
CA LEU A 542 5.00 8.12 -11.65
C LEU A 542 4.39 7.44 -10.43
N PHE A 543 5.05 7.62 -9.29
CA PHE A 543 4.51 7.24 -7.99
C PHE A 543 4.31 8.50 -7.17
N GLU A 544 3.13 8.66 -6.60
CA GLU A 544 2.73 9.78 -5.77
C GLU A 544 2.32 9.29 -4.38
N GLU A 545 2.87 9.91 -3.33
CA GLU A 545 2.48 9.69 -1.94
C GLU A 545 1.24 10.57 -1.63
N ALA A 546 0.27 10.06 -0.87
CA ALA A 546 -1.06 10.68 -0.71
C ALA A 546 -1.25 11.61 0.50
#